data_AF-A0A349B5N9-F1
#
_entry.id   AF-A0A349B5N9-F1
#
_cell.length_a   1.000
_cell.length_b   1.000
_cell.length_c   1.000
_cell.angle_alpha   90.00
_cell.angle_beta   90.00
_cell.angle_gamma   90.00
#
_symmetry.space_group_name_H-M   'P 1'
#
loop_
_entity.id
_entity.type
_entity.pdbx_description
1 polymer ?
#
loop_
_entity_poly.entity_id
_entity_poly.type
_entity_poly.pdbx_seq_one_letter_code
_entity_poly.pdbx_strand_id
1 'polypeptide(L)'
;MGLTRPLAHRRFATVGAAFWGRHDDDDLWVDVGRGGQMALTGTFERALHPIEFDAHDMASLWRPVDRVWVNPEVQAGSPCINRTRFETRQVMDLVEGGTDPVDIAWQFELDFDDVLTARDWELSLTRAA
;
A
#
# COMPACT_ATOMS: atom_id res chain seq x y z
N MET A 1 8.16 12.89 21.64
CA MET A 1 6.82 12.25 21.64
C MET A 1 6.96 10.93 20.90
N GLY A 2 7.00 9.81 21.62
CA GLY A 2 7.07 8.47 21.03
C GLY A 2 5.69 8.02 20.58
N LEU A 3 5.33 8.27 19.33
CA LEU A 3 4.14 7.67 18.73
C LEU A 3 4.45 6.21 18.42
N THR A 4 3.65 5.28 18.93
CA THR A 4 3.70 3.88 18.51
C THR A 4 3.27 3.81 17.04
N ARG A 5 4.11 3.25 16.16
CA ARG A 5 3.90 3.13 14.70
C ARG A 5 3.74 4.48 13.96
N PRO A 6 4.76 5.35 13.97
CA PRO A 6 4.66 6.71 13.43
C PRO A 6 4.37 6.77 11.92
N LEU A 7 4.82 5.77 11.14
CA LEU A 7 4.60 5.70 9.69
C LEU A 7 3.16 5.37 9.30
N ALA A 8 2.38 4.76 10.20
CA ALA A 8 0.98 4.42 9.95
C ALA A 8 0.02 5.54 10.37
N HIS A 9 0.51 6.62 10.98
CA HIS A 9 -0.35 7.70 11.44
C HIS A 9 -0.58 8.73 10.34
N ARG A 10 -1.81 9.24 10.20
CA ARG A 10 -2.19 10.32 9.27
C ARG A 10 -1.27 11.53 9.27
N ARG A 11 -0.70 11.87 10.42
CA ARG A 11 0.25 12.98 10.55
C ARG A 11 1.52 12.76 9.73
N PHE A 12 1.93 11.52 9.50
CA PHE A 12 3.03 11.23 8.59
C PHE A 12 2.68 11.60 7.14
N ALA A 13 1.46 11.27 6.69
CA ALA A 13 0.98 11.60 5.35
C ALA A 13 0.81 13.11 5.12
N THR A 14 0.50 13.89 6.17
CA THR A 14 0.30 15.34 6.07
C THR A 14 1.51 16.19 6.46
N VAL A 15 2.42 15.66 7.31
CA VAL A 15 3.58 16.38 7.89
C VAL A 15 4.91 15.83 7.37
N GLY A 16 4.91 14.94 6.38
CA GLY A 16 6.12 14.32 5.84
C GLY A 16 7.19 15.28 5.29
N ALA A 17 6.94 16.60 5.30
CA ALA A 17 7.92 17.66 5.06
C ALA A 17 8.88 17.94 6.24
N ALA A 18 8.69 17.35 7.43
CA ALA A 18 9.51 17.70 8.61
C ALA A 18 9.62 16.58 9.66
N PHE A 19 10.13 15.39 9.32
CA PHE A 19 10.52 14.40 10.36
C PHE A 19 11.65 13.49 9.89
N TRP A 20 12.91 13.79 10.24
CA TRP A 20 14.00 12.81 10.34
C TRP A 20 15.06 13.19 11.42
N GLY A 21 15.60 12.16 12.10
CA GLY A 21 16.70 12.12 13.09
C GLY A 21 16.38 11.12 14.21
N ARG A 22 17.15 10.07 14.57
CA ARG A 22 18.60 9.94 14.85
C ARG A 22 19.13 8.49 14.64
N HIS A 23 20.34 8.34 14.10
CA HIS A 23 21.33 7.27 14.33
C HIS A 23 22.70 7.97 14.20
N ASP A 24 23.59 8.01 15.18
CA ASP A 24 24.49 6.95 15.64
C ASP A 24 25.21 7.43 16.92
N ASP A 25 25.92 6.53 17.61
CA ASP A 25 26.69 6.55 18.88
C ASP A 25 27.11 7.86 19.64
N ASP A 26 26.93 9.07 19.12
CA ASP A 26 27.31 10.35 19.78
C ASP A 26 26.10 11.24 20.19
N ASP A 27 24.90 10.66 20.25
CA ASP A 27 23.69 11.23 20.83
C ASP A 27 23.19 12.60 20.25
N LEU A 28 23.80 13.10 19.17
CA LEU A 28 23.45 14.37 18.55
C LEU A 28 22.30 14.26 17.53
N TRP A 29 21.34 15.19 17.63
CA TRP A 29 20.27 15.36 16.65
C TRP A 29 20.78 16.18 15.47
N VAL A 30 20.88 15.57 14.28
CA VAL A 30 21.19 16.29 13.04
C VAL A 30 19.89 16.58 12.30
N ASP A 31 19.58 17.86 12.17
CA ASP A 31 18.57 18.39 11.26
C ASP A 31 19.10 18.31 9.82
N VAL A 32 18.43 17.54 8.95
CA VAL A 32 18.71 17.51 7.50
C VAL A 32 17.83 18.55 6.75
N GLY A 33 17.14 19.42 7.46
CA GLY A 33 16.37 20.54 6.93
C GLY A 33 17.15 21.86 7.00
N ARG A 34 18.10 22.07 6.09
CA ARG A 34 18.91 23.29 6.06
C ARG A 34 18.14 24.45 5.41
N GLY A 35 17.28 25.15 6.15
CA GLY A 35 16.41 26.20 5.58
C GLY A 35 15.59 25.69 4.38
N GLY A 36 15.35 24.37 4.38
CA GLY A 36 15.17 23.52 3.21
C GLY A 36 14.02 22.56 3.46
N GLN A 37 12.86 22.98 2.98
CA GLN A 37 11.68 22.14 2.85
C GLN A 37 11.96 21.06 1.81
N MET A 38 12.41 19.88 2.26
CA MET A 38 12.21 18.67 1.48
C MET A 38 10.78 18.22 1.73
N ALA A 39 9.86 18.75 0.94
CA ALA A 39 8.60 18.04 0.72
C ALA A 39 8.95 16.61 0.30
N LEU A 40 8.18 15.62 0.75
CA LEU A 40 8.16 14.28 0.17
C LEU A 40 7.73 14.42 -1.30
N THR A 41 8.62 14.88 -2.17
CA THR A 41 8.27 15.40 -3.49
C THR A 41 7.72 14.26 -4.36
N GLY A 42 6.46 14.43 -4.80
CA GLY A 42 5.82 13.79 -5.96
C GLY A 42 5.59 12.27 -5.91
N THR A 43 6.61 11.48 -5.62
CA THR A 43 6.56 10.01 -5.66
C THR A 43 5.90 9.44 -4.40
N PHE A 44 6.24 9.97 -3.23
CA PHE A 44 5.69 9.50 -1.96
C PHE A 44 4.25 9.98 -1.72
N GLU A 45 3.93 11.21 -2.12
CA GLU A 45 2.54 11.71 -2.05
C GLU A 45 1.57 10.82 -2.83
N ARG A 46 1.96 10.33 -4.02
CA ARG A 46 1.16 9.36 -4.77
C ARG A 46 0.98 8.02 -4.06
N ALA A 47 2.00 7.54 -3.36
CA ALA A 47 1.92 6.28 -2.61
C ALA A 47 1.08 6.40 -1.32
N LEU A 48 1.02 7.59 -0.72
CA LEU A 48 0.30 7.88 0.52
C LEU A 48 -1.15 8.32 0.30
N HIS A 49 -1.46 8.95 -0.83
CA HIS A 49 -2.82 9.40 -1.18
C HIS A 49 -3.91 8.30 -1.12
N PRO A 50 -3.66 7.03 -1.46
CA PRO A 50 -4.68 5.99 -1.39
C PRO A 50 -4.82 5.29 -0.03
N ILE A 51 -4.26 5.86 1.05
CA ILE A 51 -4.43 5.34 2.42
C ILE A 51 -5.63 6.01 3.09
N GLU A 52 -6.57 5.21 3.59
CA GLU A 52 -7.62 5.65 4.51
C GLU A 52 -7.16 5.49 5.96
N PHE A 53 -7.66 6.35 6.83
CA PHE A 53 -7.33 6.39 8.26
C PHE A 53 -8.60 6.21 9.10
N ASP A 54 -8.47 5.53 10.24
CA ASP A 54 -9.56 5.31 11.20
C ASP A 54 -9.82 6.54 12.10
N ALA A 55 -10.70 6.37 13.09
CA ALA A 55 -11.04 7.39 14.08
C ALA A 55 -9.87 7.79 15.00
N HIS A 56 -8.79 7.01 15.03
CA HIS A 56 -7.57 7.27 15.80
C HIS A 56 -6.44 7.81 14.92
N ASP A 57 -6.74 8.22 13.68
CA ASP A 57 -5.78 8.69 12.69
C ASP A 57 -4.72 7.63 12.31
N MET A 58 -5.04 6.34 12.43
CA MET A 58 -4.17 5.23 12.04
C MET A 58 -4.61 4.63 10.71
N ALA A 59 -3.65 4.25 9.87
CA ALA A 59 -3.89 3.64 8.56
C ALA A 59 -4.73 2.38 8.74
N SER A 60 -5.90 2.35 8.10
CA SER A 60 -6.89 1.28 8.22
C SER A 60 -7.12 0.55 6.91
N LEU A 61 -6.84 1.20 5.77
CA LEU A 61 -7.03 0.61 4.45
C LEU A 61 -6.11 1.29 3.45
N TRP A 62 -5.56 0.52 2.52
CA TRP A 62 -4.70 1.04 1.46
C TRP A 62 -5.12 0.52 0.09
N ARG A 63 -5.15 1.39 -0.94
CA ARG A 63 -5.43 1.00 -2.33
C ARG A 63 -4.23 1.26 -3.23
N PRO A 64 -3.26 0.33 -3.32
CA PRO A 64 -2.01 0.56 -4.05
C PRO A 64 -2.24 0.85 -5.54
N VAL A 65 -3.26 0.23 -6.13
CA VAL A 65 -3.75 0.50 -7.48
C VAL A 65 -5.28 0.50 -7.45
N ASP A 66 -5.91 1.03 -8.50
CA ASP A 66 -7.36 0.91 -8.65
C ASP A 66 -7.76 -0.57 -8.58
N ARG A 67 -8.92 -0.88 -8.02
CA ARG A 67 -9.45 -2.26 -7.87
C ARG A 67 -8.67 -3.23 -6.98
N VAL A 68 -7.55 -2.84 -6.37
CA VAL A 68 -6.85 -3.64 -5.34
C VAL A 68 -6.87 -2.91 -4.00
N TRP A 69 -7.16 -3.65 -2.94
CA TRP A 69 -7.13 -3.12 -1.57
C TRP A 69 -6.37 -4.02 -0.62
N VAL A 70 -5.75 -3.39 0.38
CA VAL A 70 -5.12 -4.02 1.53
C VAL A 70 -5.87 -3.52 2.75
N ASN A 71 -6.61 -4.43 3.39
CA ASN A 71 -7.43 -4.15 4.56
C ASN A 71 -7.10 -5.18 5.65
N PRO A 72 -6.53 -4.81 6.81
CA PRO A 72 -6.20 -5.73 7.89
C PRO A 72 -7.39 -6.57 8.40
N GLU A 73 -8.62 -6.08 8.25
CA GLU A 73 -9.84 -6.79 8.65
C GLU A 73 -10.31 -7.83 7.62
N VAL A 74 -9.71 -7.84 6.42
CA VAL A 74 -10.01 -8.77 5.32
C VAL A 74 -8.78 -9.62 5.01
N GLN A 75 -8.93 -10.95 5.07
CA GLN A 75 -7.83 -11.90 4.81
C GLN A 75 -6.53 -11.55 5.55
N ALA A 76 -6.63 -11.07 6.79
CA ALA A 76 -5.50 -10.63 7.61
C ALA A 76 -4.55 -9.62 6.93
N GLY A 77 -5.08 -8.79 6.02
CA GLY A 77 -4.29 -7.79 5.29
C GLY A 77 -3.63 -8.30 4.02
N SER A 78 -3.95 -9.51 3.54
CA SER A 78 -3.56 -9.91 2.18
C SER A 78 -4.18 -8.97 1.13
N PRO A 79 -3.43 -8.58 0.07
CA PRO A 79 -4.01 -7.82 -1.02
C PRO A 79 -5.13 -8.60 -1.70
N CYS A 80 -6.27 -7.95 -1.89
CA CYS A 80 -7.47 -8.54 -2.45
C CYS A 80 -8.01 -7.70 -3.60
N ILE A 81 -8.84 -8.30 -4.45
CA ILE A 81 -9.73 -7.55 -5.33
C ILE A 81 -10.68 -6.72 -4.47
N ASN A 82 -10.85 -5.45 -4.81
CA ASN A 82 -11.58 -4.45 -4.03
C ASN A 82 -12.99 -4.95 -3.69
N ARG A 83 -13.39 -4.78 -2.41
CA ARG A 83 -14.68 -5.22 -1.86
C ARG A 83 -14.95 -6.72 -1.90
N THR A 84 -13.98 -7.53 -2.31
CA THR A 84 -14.05 -8.99 -2.24
C THR A 84 -13.05 -9.51 -1.19
N ARG A 85 -13.12 -10.82 -0.94
CA ARG A 85 -12.11 -11.56 -0.17
C ARG A 85 -11.24 -12.43 -1.08
N PHE A 86 -11.27 -12.19 -2.38
CA PHE A 86 -10.50 -12.93 -3.37
C PHE A 86 -9.11 -12.30 -3.46
N GLU A 87 -8.09 -13.07 -3.06
CA GLU A 87 -6.72 -12.57 -2.95
C GLU A 87 -6.11 -12.38 -4.34
N THR A 88 -5.32 -11.32 -4.54
CA THR A 88 -4.62 -11.11 -5.82
C THR A 88 -3.63 -12.24 -6.11
N ARG A 89 -3.03 -12.81 -5.06
CA ARG A 89 -2.15 -13.98 -5.19
C ARG A 89 -2.89 -15.21 -5.71
N GLN A 90 -4.15 -15.43 -5.32
CA GLN A 90 -4.97 -16.55 -5.85
C GLN A 90 -5.24 -16.38 -7.35
N VAL A 91 -5.48 -15.15 -7.81
CA VAL A 91 -5.57 -14.86 -9.25
C VAL A 91 -4.28 -15.26 -9.96
N MET A 92 -3.14 -14.85 -9.41
CA MET A 92 -1.83 -15.17 -10.00
C MET A 92 -1.55 -16.67 -10.02
N ASP A 93 -1.85 -17.39 -8.94
CA ASP A 93 -1.69 -18.86 -8.87
C ASP A 93 -2.50 -19.58 -9.97
N LEU A 94 -3.73 -19.12 -10.23
CA LEU A 94 -4.59 -19.69 -11.28
C LEU A 94 -4.05 -19.40 -12.69
N VAL A 95 -3.56 -18.19 -12.92
CA VAL A 95 -2.93 -17.78 -14.19
C VAL A 95 -1.63 -18.54 -14.42
N GLU A 96 -0.79 -18.70 -13.39
CA GLU A 96 0.44 -19.52 -13.43
C GLU A 96 0.12 -21.01 -13.69
N GLY A 97 -1.03 -21.47 -13.20
CA GLY A 97 -1.59 -22.79 -13.52
C GLY A 97 -2.14 -22.94 -14.93
N GLY A 98 -2.13 -21.88 -15.74
CA GLY A 98 -2.60 -21.88 -17.14
C GLY A 98 -4.08 -21.57 -17.33
N THR A 99 -4.77 -21.08 -16.30
CA THR A 99 -6.18 -20.65 -16.40
C THR A 99 -6.25 -19.30 -17.09
N ASP A 100 -7.14 -19.14 -18.06
CA ASP A 100 -7.34 -17.84 -18.72
C ASP A 100 -8.02 -16.84 -17.74
N PRO A 101 -7.58 -15.57 -17.68
CA PRO A 101 -8.22 -14.56 -16.85
C PRO A 101 -9.73 -14.38 -17.09
N VAL A 102 -10.23 -14.62 -18.30
CA VAL A 102 -11.67 -14.59 -18.61
C VAL A 102 -12.40 -15.71 -17.89
N ASP A 103 -11.81 -16.92 -17.85
CA ASP A 103 -12.39 -18.07 -17.18
C ASP A 103 -12.41 -17.86 -15.66
N ILE A 104 -11.35 -17.26 -15.09
CA ILE A 104 -11.32 -16.88 -13.67
C ILE A 104 -12.46 -15.89 -13.36
N ALA A 105 -12.60 -14.84 -14.17
CA ALA A 105 -13.66 -13.86 -13.98
C ALA A 105 -15.06 -14.51 -14.02
N TRP A 106 -15.29 -15.37 -15.00
CA TRP A 106 -16.56 -16.08 -15.14
C TRP A 106 -16.82 -17.06 -13.99
N GLN A 107 -15.84 -17.87 -13.62
CA GLN A 107 -15.97 -18.91 -12.60
C GLN A 107 -16.21 -18.35 -11.20
N PHE A 108 -15.59 -17.22 -10.88
CA PHE A 108 -15.67 -16.61 -9.55
C PHE A 108 -16.61 -15.40 -9.48
N GLU A 109 -17.40 -15.16 -10.54
CA GLU A 109 -18.33 -14.02 -10.67
C GLU A 109 -17.65 -12.67 -10.40
N LEU A 110 -16.41 -12.52 -10.90
CA LEU A 110 -15.61 -11.30 -10.77
C LEU A 110 -15.70 -10.47 -12.06
N ASP A 111 -15.50 -9.17 -11.93
CA ASP A 111 -15.32 -8.31 -13.10
C ASP A 111 -13.98 -8.65 -13.79
N PHE A 112 -13.99 -8.71 -15.11
CA PHE A 112 -12.80 -9.10 -15.86
C PHE A 112 -11.64 -8.11 -15.66
N ASP A 113 -11.92 -6.81 -15.58
CA ASP A 113 -10.89 -5.80 -15.33
C ASP A 113 -10.30 -5.91 -13.92
N ASP A 114 -11.09 -6.37 -12.93
CA ASP A 114 -10.59 -6.66 -11.57
C ASP A 114 -9.56 -7.79 -11.59
N VAL A 115 -9.85 -8.87 -12.34
CA VAL A 115 -8.94 -10.01 -12.49
C VAL A 115 -7.64 -9.59 -13.19
N LEU A 116 -7.75 -8.83 -14.29
CA LEU A 116 -6.57 -8.32 -15.00
C LEU A 116 -5.72 -7.41 -14.11
N THR A 117 -6.35 -6.51 -13.36
CA THR A 117 -5.65 -5.57 -12.47
C THR A 117 -4.97 -6.30 -11.31
N ALA A 118 -5.63 -7.31 -10.73
CA ALA A 118 -5.06 -8.16 -9.70
C ALA A 118 -3.81 -8.92 -10.19
N ARG A 119 -3.86 -9.50 -11.40
CA ARG A 119 -2.71 -10.14 -12.04
C ARG A 119 -1.57 -9.15 -12.27
N ASP A 120 -1.87 -7.99 -12.85
CA ASP A 120 -0.85 -6.99 -13.20
C ASP A 120 -0.19 -6.40 -11.95
N TRP A 121 -0.93 -6.26 -10.85
CA TRP A 121 -0.41 -5.93 -9.54
C TRP A 121 0.63 -6.95 -9.06
N GLU A 122 0.31 -8.24 -9.05
CA GLU A 122 1.25 -9.29 -8.64
C GLU A 122 2.51 -9.32 -9.52
N LEU A 123 2.34 -9.18 -10.83
CA LEU A 123 3.47 -9.07 -11.76
C LEU A 123 4.37 -7.86 -11.46
N SER A 124 3.78 -6.75 -11.00
CA SER A 124 4.55 -5.55 -10.62
C SER A 124 5.38 -5.78 -9.36
N LEU A 125 4.89 -6.58 -8.41
CA LEU A 125 5.61 -6.92 -7.18
C LEU A 125 6.86 -7.77 -7.48
N THR A 126 6.77 -8.71 -8.42
CA THR A 126 7.92 -9.53 -8.82
C THR A 126 9.01 -8.71 -9.53
N ARG A 127 8.64 -7.63 -10.23
CA ARG A 127 9.60 -6.75 -10.93
C ARG A 127 10.29 -5.74 -10.02
N ALA A 128 9.71 -5.46 -8.85
CA ALA A 128 10.23 -4.52 -7.87
C ALA A 128 11.13 -5.19 -6.81
N ALA A 129 11.18 -6.53 -6.78
CA ALA A 129 12.03 -7.34 -5.92
C ALA A 129 13.37 -7.67 -6.58
#